data_AF-A0A1E7XBI7-F1
#
_entry.id   AF-A0A1E7XBI7-F1
#
_cell.length_a   1.000
_cell.length_b   1.000
_cell.length_c   1.000
_cell.angle_alpha   90.00
_cell.angle_beta   90.00
_cell.angle_gamma   90.00
#
_symmetry.space_group_name_H-M   'P 1'
#
loop_
_entity.id
_entity.type
_entity.pdbx_description
1 polymer ?
#
loop_
_entity_poly.entity_id
_entity_poly.type
_entity_poly.pdbx_seq_one_letter_code
_entity_poly.pdbx_strand_id
1 'polypeptide(L)'
;MIIMINKHLFVTLGITAASFFALGISNHSAPQAHAAANLTYGKITNNSLHRLGTIRQLTRAQLAADHKLTGKQVQQLVYLPLPKRLTAHNFTLSKKALTIHLVKNSYGVKNVAIPLSKLTGIILNRYMPAKYDFVKPKTPNKVVSMTFDDGPDPTLTPKLLKILKHYNVPATFFEVGSSVIRYPSISRMVLKYGNQIGNHSWNHPDLTSLSSAKALHQIALTDAAIYKATGTIPAYVRPPYGSVNSRVGNLYDRPIVRWNVDSRDWAYLNTPKTVQHVLATTHPGSIILMHDIHPTSVAAVPQIIRSLKKRGYTFVTLPTLMQKPLLANLQYFGRGDFRGF
;
A
#
# COMPACT_ATOMS: atom_id res chain seq x y z
N MET A 1 -60.94 -39.97 -16.36
CA MET A 1 -61.48 -41.28 -15.91
C MET A 1 -60.36 -41.98 -15.15
N ILE A 2 -60.24 -41.79 -13.84
CA ILE A 2 -60.84 -42.61 -12.76
C ILE A 2 -60.07 -43.94 -12.56
N ILE A 3 -59.30 -43.97 -11.44
CA ILE A 3 -59.20 -45.07 -10.43
C ILE A 3 -58.32 -46.28 -10.84
N MET A 4 -57.54 -46.98 -10.01
CA MET A 4 -57.02 -46.91 -8.62
C MET A 4 -56.10 -48.15 -8.41
N ILE A 5 -55.32 -48.13 -7.32
CA ILE A 5 -54.94 -49.27 -6.42
C ILE A 5 -53.75 -50.19 -6.76
N ASN A 6 -52.71 -50.03 -5.92
CA ASN A 6 -51.88 -50.97 -5.13
C ASN A 6 -51.79 -52.47 -5.52
N LYS A 7 -50.59 -53.05 -5.41
CA LYS A 7 -50.06 -53.71 -4.17
C LYS A 7 -48.68 -54.36 -4.38
N HIS A 8 -47.79 -54.12 -3.40
CA HIS A 8 -46.79 -55.01 -2.76
C HIS A 8 -45.74 -55.74 -3.63
N LEU A 9 -44.54 -56.12 -3.17
CA LEU A 9 -43.64 -55.83 -2.03
C LEU A 9 -42.41 -56.71 -2.31
N PHE A 10 -41.21 -56.23 -1.97
CA PHE A 10 -40.00 -56.94 -1.51
C PHE A 10 -38.73 -56.46 -2.21
N VAL A 11 -37.71 -56.23 -1.36
CA VAL A 11 -36.30 -56.64 -1.48
C VAL A 11 -35.40 -55.58 -0.81
N THR A 12 -35.08 -55.92 0.44
CA THR A 12 -33.75 -55.93 1.09
C THR A 12 -33.08 -54.62 1.53
N LEU A 13 -32.75 -54.64 2.83
CA LEU A 13 -31.88 -53.73 3.56
C LEU A 13 -30.49 -53.58 2.91
N GLY A 14 -30.08 -52.34 2.73
CA GLY A 14 -28.68 -51.94 2.55
C GLY A 14 -28.42 -50.70 3.40
N ILE A 15 -27.66 -50.86 4.47
CA ILE A 15 -27.26 -49.81 5.41
C ILE A 15 -26.27 -48.88 4.70
N THR A 16 -26.63 -47.61 4.53
CA THR A 16 -25.67 -46.53 4.26
C THR A 16 -25.85 -45.44 5.31
N ALA A 17 -24.84 -45.28 6.15
CA ALA A 17 -24.76 -44.22 7.15
C ALA A 17 -24.62 -42.87 6.44
N ALA A 18 -25.69 -42.07 6.46
CA ALA A 18 -25.64 -40.66 6.10
C ALA A 18 -25.21 -39.85 7.33
N SER A 19 -23.96 -39.41 7.35
CA SER A 19 -23.48 -38.42 8.31
C SER A 19 -24.21 -37.10 8.07
N PHE A 20 -25.13 -36.74 8.97
CA PHE A 20 -25.67 -35.40 9.08
C PHE A 20 -24.55 -34.44 9.51
N PHE A 21 -23.93 -33.74 8.55
CA PHE A 21 -23.26 -32.48 8.89
C PHE A 21 -24.34 -31.42 9.07
N ALA A 22 -24.65 -31.13 10.33
CA ALA A 22 -25.42 -29.95 10.69
C ALA A 22 -24.72 -28.72 10.13
N LEU A 23 -25.35 -28.06 9.15
CA LEU A 23 -25.03 -26.71 8.75
C LEU A 23 -25.27 -25.81 9.97
N GLY A 24 -24.19 -25.55 10.70
CA GLY A 24 -24.17 -24.53 11.74
C GLY A 24 -24.46 -23.18 11.11
N ILE A 25 -25.71 -22.74 11.22
CA ILE A 25 -26.11 -21.36 10.97
C ILE A 25 -25.36 -20.53 12.01
N SER A 26 -24.26 -19.92 11.59
CA SER A 26 -23.55 -18.96 12.44
C SER A 26 -24.43 -17.73 12.63
N ASN A 27 -25.13 -17.68 13.75
CA ASN A 27 -25.82 -16.49 14.22
C ASN A 27 -24.80 -15.35 14.29
N HIS A 28 -24.86 -14.43 13.32
CA HIS A 28 -24.22 -13.12 13.39
C HIS A 28 -24.96 -12.29 14.44
N SER A 29 -24.64 -12.52 15.71
CA SER A 29 -24.97 -11.59 16.78
C SER A 29 -24.32 -10.24 16.47
N ALA A 30 -25.13 -9.18 16.46
CA ALA A 30 -24.70 -7.80 16.29
C ALA A 30 -23.56 -7.46 17.27
N PRO A 31 -22.56 -6.63 16.88
CA PRO A 31 -21.46 -6.30 17.76
C PRO A 31 -21.99 -5.53 18.97
N GLN A 32 -21.98 -6.20 20.14
CA GLN A 32 -22.11 -5.56 21.43
C GLN A 32 -21.06 -4.44 21.51
N ALA A 33 -21.46 -3.27 22.01
CA ALA A 33 -20.54 -2.20 22.31
C ALA A 33 -19.47 -2.76 23.28
N HIS A 34 -18.25 -3.00 22.79
CA HIS A 34 -17.17 -3.42 23.67
C HIS A 34 -16.98 -2.33 24.72
N ALA A 35 -17.25 -2.65 25.99
CA ALA A 35 -16.83 -1.81 27.10
C ALA A 35 -15.32 -1.57 26.93
N ALA A 36 -14.93 -0.31 26.77
CA ALA A 36 -13.59 0.11 26.36
C ALA A 36 -12.47 -0.23 27.38
N ALA A 37 -12.83 -0.75 28.55
CA ALA A 37 -11.88 -1.15 29.57
C ALA A 37 -11.14 -2.43 29.11
N ASN A 38 -9.84 -2.31 28.81
CA ASN A 38 -8.89 -3.39 28.53
C ASN A 38 -8.63 -3.78 27.06
N LEU A 39 -8.90 -2.91 26.07
CA LEU A 39 -8.36 -3.11 24.73
C LEU A 39 -6.87 -2.73 24.69
N THR A 40 -6.04 -3.59 24.09
CA THR A 40 -4.64 -3.32 23.77
C THR A 40 -4.47 -3.25 22.25
N TYR A 41 -3.38 -2.64 21.78
CA TYR A 41 -3.04 -2.71 20.35
C TYR A 41 -2.92 -4.17 19.87
N GLY A 42 -2.34 -5.07 20.67
CA GLY A 42 -2.24 -6.49 20.35
C GLY A 42 -3.59 -7.15 20.09
N LYS A 43 -4.60 -6.86 20.93
CA LYS A 43 -5.96 -7.38 20.74
C LYS A 43 -6.57 -6.92 19.42
N ILE A 44 -6.45 -5.63 19.08
CA ILE A 44 -7.09 -5.08 17.88
C ILE A 44 -6.30 -5.37 16.59
N THR A 45 -5.00 -5.66 16.67
CA THR A 45 -4.14 -5.92 15.50
C THR A 45 -3.77 -7.39 15.30
N ASN A 46 -4.28 -8.33 16.09
CA ASN A 46 -3.84 -9.74 16.09
C ASN A 46 -2.35 -9.90 16.42
N ASN A 47 -1.88 -9.20 17.46
CA ASN A 47 -0.49 -9.20 17.91
C ASN A 47 0.53 -8.82 16.82
N SER A 48 0.10 -8.11 15.76
CA SER A 48 0.96 -7.76 14.63
C SER A 48 1.62 -6.40 14.84
N LEU A 49 2.95 -6.39 14.92
CA LEU A 49 3.75 -5.16 14.94
C LEU A 49 3.66 -4.39 13.60
N HIS A 50 3.46 -5.08 12.49
CA HIS A 50 3.27 -4.46 11.17
C HIS A 50 1.98 -3.65 11.11
N ARG A 51 0.87 -4.21 11.59
CA ARG A 51 -0.41 -3.49 11.71
C ARG A 51 -0.32 -2.32 12.67
N LEU A 52 0.36 -2.48 13.81
CA LEU A 52 0.62 -1.38 14.74
C LEU A 52 1.49 -0.28 14.10
N GLY A 53 2.51 -0.65 13.31
CA GLY A 53 3.29 0.28 12.50
C GLY A 53 2.42 1.04 11.50
N THR A 54 1.50 0.36 10.81
CA THR A 54 0.55 1.03 9.90
C THR A 54 -0.38 2.00 10.64
N ILE A 55 -0.81 1.68 11.86
CA ILE A 55 -1.55 2.64 12.69
C ILE A 55 -0.69 3.88 12.95
N ARG A 56 0.59 3.73 13.33
CA ARG A 56 1.51 4.87 13.51
C ARG A 56 1.68 5.70 12.24
N GLN A 57 1.81 5.05 11.09
CA GLN A 57 1.87 5.69 9.78
C GLN A 57 0.64 6.58 9.54
N LEU A 58 -0.54 5.99 9.68
CA LEU A 58 -1.82 6.68 9.46
C LEU A 58 -2.05 7.79 10.47
N THR A 59 -1.54 7.65 11.70
CA THR A 59 -1.58 8.71 12.72
C THR A 59 -0.85 9.95 12.24
N ARG A 60 0.38 9.80 11.73
CA ARG A 60 1.18 10.92 11.24
C ARG A 60 0.50 11.61 10.05
N ALA A 61 -0.02 10.81 9.11
CA ALA A 61 -0.75 11.33 7.95
C ALA A 61 -2.05 12.07 8.33
N GLN A 62 -2.81 11.52 9.28
CA GLN A 62 -4.06 12.12 9.77
C GLN A 62 -3.78 13.43 10.52
N LEU A 63 -2.78 13.45 11.41
CA LEU A 63 -2.36 14.67 12.12
C LEU A 63 -1.94 15.77 11.13
N ALA A 64 -1.16 15.42 10.10
CA ALA A 64 -0.76 16.37 9.07
C ALA A 64 -1.96 16.99 8.36
N ALA A 65 -2.94 16.17 7.96
CA ALA A 65 -4.13 16.60 7.26
C ALA A 65 -5.05 17.47 8.14
N ASP A 66 -5.35 17.03 9.36
CA ASP A 66 -6.29 17.70 10.27
C ASP A 66 -5.79 19.08 10.71
N HIS A 67 -4.48 19.21 10.89
CA HIS A 67 -3.85 20.43 11.37
C HIS A 67 -3.20 21.25 10.25
N LYS A 68 -3.36 20.86 8.98
CA LYS A 68 -2.78 21.53 7.80
C LYS A 68 -1.31 21.90 8.02
N LEU A 69 -0.52 20.93 8.49
CA LEU A 69 0.87 21.18 8.89
C LEU A 69 1.67 21.81 7.75
N THR A 70 2.71 22.58 8.09
CA THR A 70 3.71 23.05 7.13
C THR A 70 4.69 21.93 6.76
N GLY A 71 5.43 22.09 5.66
CA GLY A 71 6.49 21.13 5.28
C GLY A 71 7.54 20.93 6.40
N LYS A 72 7.94 22.00 7.09
CA LYS A 72 8.89 21.93 8.23
C LYS A 72 8.31 21.11 9.39
N GLN A 73 7.02 21.24 9.67
CA GLN A 73 6.34 20.42 10.67
C GLN A 73 6.24 18.96 10.21
N VAL A 74 5.92 18.70 8.95
CA VAL A 74 5.88 17.33 8.40
C VAL A 74 7.23 16.62 8.49
N GLN A 75 8.33 17.33 8.25
CA GLN A 75 9.68 16.79 8.43
C GLN A 75 9.91 16.22 9.84
N GLN A 76 9.29 16.82 10.86
CA GLN A 76 9.47 16.41 12.25
C GLN A 76 8.53 15.25 12.66
N LEU A 77 7.55 14.87 11.82
CA LEU A 77 6.55 13.85 12.19
C LEU A 77 7.15 12.46 12.39
N VAL A 78 8.26 12.15 11.71
CA VAL A 78 8.95 10.87 11.90
C VAL A 78 9.40 10.66 13.35
N TYR A 79 9.66 11.76 14.08
CA TYR A 79 10.08 11.76 15.48
C TYR A 79 8.91 11.85 16.48
N LEU A 80 7.66 11.96 16.01
CA LEU A 80 6.48 11.99 16.88
C LEU A 80 6.45 10.69 17.74
N PRO A 81 6.47 10.79 19.08
CA PRO A 81 6.39 9.63 19.94
C PRO A 81 5.01 8.97 19.78
N LEU A 82 5.03 7.74 19.29
CA LEU A 82 3.83 6.93 19.05
C LEU A 82 3.98 5.53 19.67
N PRO A 83 2.87 4.84 19.96
CA PRO A 83 2.90 3.53 20.63
C PRO A 83 3.65 2.46 19.83
N LYS A 84 4.65 1.86 20.47
CA LYS A 84 5.44 0.76 19.89
C LYS A 84 5.14 -0.61 20.52
N ARG A 85 4.57 -0.64 21.72
CA ARG A 85 4.26 -1.87 22.45
C ARG A 85 2.84 -2.34 22.14
N LEU A 86 2.68 -3.64 21.87
CA LEU A 86 1.36 -4.24 21.66
C LEU A 86 0.48 -4.20 22.92
N THR A 87 1.09 -4.11 24.11
CA THR A 87 0.38 -3.97 25.38
C THR A 87 -0.11 -2.55 25.67
N ALA A 88 0.23 -1.57 24.83
CA ALA A 88 -0.20 -0.20 25.07
C ALA A 88 -1.72 -0.01 24.87
N HIS A 89 -2.29 0.89 25.67
CA HIS A 89 -3.73 1.16 25.78
C HIS A 89 -4.10 2.60 25.44
N ASN A 90 -3.16 3.41 24.97
CA ASN A 90 -3.35 4.86 24.78
C ASN A 90 -4.16 5.16 23.50
N PHE A 91 -5.36 4.60 23.41
CA PHE A 91 -6.35 4.88 22.38
C PHE A 91 -7.77 4.64 22.90
N THR A 92 -8.74 5.27 22.25
CA THR A 92 -10.15 4.89 22.31
C THR A 92 -10.58 4.35 20.95
N LEU A 93 -11.47 3.36 20.95
CA LEU A 93 -12.07 2.83 19.74
C LEU A 93 -13.58 3.12 19.76
N SER A 94 -14.05 3.86 18.77
CA SER A 94 -15.47 4.17 18.57
C SER A 94 -16.01 3.45 17.33
N LYS A 95 -17.32 3.56 17.07
CA LYS A 95 -17.94 3.05 15.84
C LYS A 95 -17.50 3.77 14.55
N LYS A 96 -16.75 4.87 14.65
CA LYS A 96 -16.35 5.71 13.49
C LYS A 96 -14.83 5.88 13.34
N ALA A 97 -14.08 5.84 14.43
CA ALA A 97 -12.65 6.10 14.44
C ALA A 97 -11.90 5.36 15.55
N LEU A 98 -10.61 5.12 15.31
CA LEU A 98 -9.60 4.85 16.34
C LEU A 98 -8.95 6.18 16.73
N THR A 99 -9.13 6.61 17.97
CA THR A 99 -8.55 7.86 18.49
C THR A 99 -7.32 7.54 19.33
N ILE A 100 -6.17 8.03 18.91
CA ILE A 100 -4.89 7.77 19.60
C ILE A 100 -4.61 8.94 20.55
N HIS A 101 -4.35 8.61 21.81
CA HIS A 101 -4.02 9.59 22.85
C HIS A 101 -2.51 9.81 22.85
N LEU A 102 -2.09 11.00 22.44
CA LEU A 102 -0.69 11.38 22.33
C LEU A 102 -0.16 11.87 23.69
N VAL A 103 1.09 11.54 23.97
CA VAL A 103 1.86 12.20 25.05
C VAL A 103 2.17 13.64 24.67
N LYS A 104 2.62 14.46 25.63
CA LYS A 104 3.07 15.83 25.36
C LYS A 104 4.07 15.84 24.19
N ASN A 105 3.79 16.67 23.19
CA ASN A 105 4.55 16.74 21.95
C ASN A 105 4.62 18.18 21.43
N SER A 106 5.52 18.42 20.48
CA SER A 106 5.80 19.74 19.90
C SER A 106 4.67 20.31 19.04
N TYR A 107 3.64 19.52 18.71
CA TYR A 107 2.46 19.99 17.95
C TYR A 107 1.33 20.46 18.86
N GLY A 108 1.42 20.25 20.17
CA GLY A 108 0.34 20.57 21.12
C GLY A 108 -0.92 19.72 20.94
N VAL A 109 -0.87 18.66 20.12
CA VAL A 109 -2.02 17.81 19.80
C VAL A 109 -2.15 16.71 20.84
N LYS A 110 -3.33 16.60 21.47
CA LYS A 110 -3.62 15.55 22.47
C LYS A 110 -4.16 14.26 21.85
N ASN A 111 -4.93 14.38 20.77
CA ASN A 111 -5.67 13.27 20.18
C ASN A 111 -5.59 13.30 18.65
N VAL A 112 -5.45 12.13 18.02
CA VAL A 112 -5.56 11.98 16.57
C VAL A 112 -6.58 10.90 16.28
N ALA A 113 -7.68 11.25 15.60
CA ALA A 113 -8.76 10.32 15.27
C ALA A 113 -8.61 9.82 13.82
N ILE A 114 -8.24 8.55 13.66
CA ILE A 114 -8.15 7.91 12.34
C ILE A 114 -9.51 7.30 12.01
N PRO A 115 -10.16 7.71 10.90
CA PRO A 115 -11.40 7.10 10.45
C PRO A 115 -11.25 5.59 10.24
N LEU A 116 -12.23 4.79 10.67
CA LEU A 116 -12.20 3.34 10.51
C LEU A 116 -12.11 2.89 9.05
N SER A 117 -12.61 3.69 8.11
CA SER A 117 -12.45 3.43 6.66
C SER A 117 -10.99 3.40 6.19
N LYS A 118 -10.08 4.05 6.91
CA LYS A 118 -8.62 3.99 6.64
C LYS A 118 -7.93 2.82 7.34
N LEU A 119 -8.63 2.12 8.23
CA LEU A 119 -8.10 1.04 9.09
C LEU A 119 -8.60 -0.35 8.69
N THR A 120 -9.39 -0.43 7.61
CA THR A 120 -9.88 -1.68 7.03
C THR A 120 -8.76 -2.66 6.72
N GLY A 121 -8.84 -3.87 7.29
CA GLY A 121 -7.82 -4.92 7.17
C GLY A 121 -6.54 -4.70 8.01
N ILE A 122 -6.43 -3.56 8.71
CA ILE A 122 -5.39 -3.26 9.68
C ILE A 122 -5.88 -3.60 11.10
N ILE A 123 -7.09 -3.18 11.45
CA ILE A 123 -7.81 -3.63 12.66
C ILE A 123 -8.63 -4.88 12.32
N LEU A 124 -8.73 -5.81 13.27
CA LEU A 124 -9.57 -7.00 13.12
C LEU A 124 -11.05 -6.63 12.99
N ASN A 125 -11.75 -7.21 12.00
CA ASN A 125 -13.15 -6.92 11.70
C ASN A 125 -14.09 -7.05 12.91
N ARG A 126 -13.81 -7.95 13.84
CA ARG A 126 -14.62 -8.11 15.07
C ARG A 126 -14.71 -6.85 15.94
N TYR A 127 -13.79 -5.89 15.77
CA TYR A 127 -13.80 -4.60 16.47
C TYR A 127 -14.31 -3.44 15.60
N MET A 128 -14.79 -3.71 14.39
CA MET A 128 -15.26 -2.70 13.44
C MET A 128 -16.71 -3.02 12.99
N PRO A 129 -17.54 -1.99 12.72
CA PRO A 129 -18.81 -2.22 12.03
C PRO A 129 -18.61 -2.88 10.65
N ALA A 130 -19.48 -3.84 10.28
CA ALA A 130 -19.39 -4.63 9.04
C ALA A 130 -19.26 -3.79 7.75
N LYS A 131 -19.81 -2.56 7.74
CA LYS A 131 -19.64 -1.63 6.60
C LYS A 131 -18.18 -1.24 6.30
N TYR A 132 -17.26 -1.52 7.22
CA TYR A 132 -15.82 -1.28 7.06
C TYR A 132 -15.04 -2.56 6.77
N ASP A 133 -15.71 -3.70 6.53
CA ASP A 133 -15.04 -4.93 6.15
C ASP A 133 -14.23 -4.74 4.86
N PHE A 134 -13.07 -5.39 4.81
CA PHE A 134 -12.21 -5.31 3.63
C PHE A 134 -12.86 -6.02 2.45
N VAL A 135 -13.27 -5.23 1.46
CA VAL A 135 -13.70 -5.74 0.17
C VAL A 135 -12.47 -5.90 -0.72
N LYS A 136 -12.08 -7.15 -0.96
CA LYS A 136 -11.01 -7.48 -1.90
C LYS A 136 -11.34 -6.87 -3.27
N PRO A 137 -10.46 -6.03 -3.85
CA PRO A 137 -10.68 -5.51 -5.20
C PRO A 137 -10.92 -6.64 -6.20
N LYS A 138 -12.01 -6.54 -6.96
CA LYS A 138 -12.25 -7.45 -8.10
C LYS A 138 -11.28 -7.06 -9.21
N THR A 139 -10.30 -7.93 -9.47
CA THR A 139 -9.34 -7.72 -10.57
C THR A 139 -9.26 -8.98 -11.42
N PRO A 140 -8.96 -8.87 -12.72
CA PRO A 140 -8.55 -10.03 -13.51
C PRO A 140 -7.34 -10.77 -12.91
N ASN A 141 -7.08 -11.97 -13.39
CA ASN A 141 -5.91 -12.74 -12.96
C ASN A 141 -4.60 -12.06 -13.41
N LYS A 142 -4.56 -11.60 -14.67
CA LYS A 142 -3.41 -10.91 -15.26
C LYS A 142 -3.48 -9.41 -14.97
N VAL A 143 -2.84 -8.97 -13.89
CA VAL A 143 -2.60 -7.55 -13.66
C VAL A 143 -1.14 -7.25 -13.34
N VAL A 144 -0.74 -6.01 -13.55
CA VAL A 144 0.61 -5.49 -13.24
C VAL A 144 0.53 -4.05 -12.73
N SER A 145 1.55 -3.61 -12.01
CA SER A 145 1.73 -2.20 -11.64
C SER A 145 3.01 -1.67 -12.28
N MET A 146 2.92 -0.57 -13.03
CA MET A 146 4.10 0.17 -13.48
C MET A 146 4.55 1.14 -12.41
N THR A 147 5.86 1.18 -12.17
CA THR A 147 6.49 2.07 -11.22
C THR A 147 7.68 2.78 -11.84
N PHE A 148 7.88 4.04 -11.47
CA PHE A 148 8.93 4.91 -12.02
C PHE A 148 9.74 5.53 -10.88
N ASP A 149 11.06 5.40 -10.93
CA ASP A 149 11.98 5.90 -9.90
C ASP A 149 12.78 7.12 -10.42
N ASP A 150 13.38 7.86 -9.48
CA ASP A 150 14.33 8.99 -9.64
C ASP A 150 13.76 10.37 -10.01
N GLY A 151 12.55 10.41 -10.56
CA GLY A 151 11.86 11.65 -10.88
C GLY A 151 11.53 12.56 -9.68
N PRO A 152 10.89 13.72 -9.93
CA PRO A 152 10.46 14.19 -11.24
C PRO A 152 11.60 14.83 -12.06
N ASP A 153 11.74 14.42 -13.32
CA ASP A 153 12.44 15.17 -14.38
C ASP A 153 11.52 16.26 -15.00
N PRO A 154 12.02 17.47 -15.31
CA PRO A 154 11.21 18.58 -15.82
C PRO A 154 10.61 18.36 -17.21
N THR A 155 11.17 17.46 -18.02
CA THR A 155 10.79 17.26 -19.43
C THR A 155 10.17 15.89 -19.68
N LEU A 156 10.72 14.85 -19.08
CA LEU A 156 10.38 13.46 -19.31
C LEU A 156 9.19 13.01 -18.49
N THR A 157 9.11 13.39 -17.20
CA THR A 157 7.95 13.07 -16.35
C THR A 157 6.66 13.61 -16.94
N PRO A 158 6.55 14.90 -17.36
CA PRO A 158 5.30 15.39 -17.97
C PRO A 158 4.95 14.68 -19.28
N LYS A 159 5.94 14.28 -20.08
CA LYS A 159 5.73 13.50 -21.30
C LYS A 159 5.20 12.10 -20.97
N LEU A 160 5.78 11.42 -19.99
CA LEU A 160 5.32 10.13 -19.50
C LEU A 160 3.90 10.21 -18.94
N LEU A 161 3.58 11.25 -18.15
CA LEU A 161 2.24 11.47 -17.61
C LEU A 161 1.18 11.62 -18.71
N LYS A 162 1.50 12.29 -19.82
CA LYS A 162 0.63 12.37 -21.00
C LYS A 162 0.43 11.00 -21.66
N ILE A 163 1.48 10.20 -21.77
CA ILE A 163 1.41 8.82 -22.30
C ILE A 163 0.50 7.96 -21.42
N LEU A 164 0.74 7.93 -20.10
CA LEU A 164 -0.05 7.15 -19.15
C LEU A 164 -1.54 7.54 -19.20
N LYS A 165 -1.83 8.85 -19.23
CA LYS A 165 -3.19 9.37 -19.37
C LYS A 165 -3.84 8.93 -20.68
N HIS A 166 -3.14 9.02 -21.80
CA HIS A 166 -3.65 8.59 -23.11
C HIS A 166 -4.06 7.12 -23.11
N TYR A 167 -3.27 6.26 -22.45
CA TYR A 167 -3.58 4.84 -22.34
C TYR A 167 -4.50 4.48 -21.16
N ASN A 168 -4.93 5.45 -20.35
CA ASN A 168 -5.67 5.22 -19.10
C ASN A 168 -4.98 4.19 -18.18
N VAL A 169 -3.67 4.36 -17.99
CA VAL A 169 -2.83 3.47 -17.17
C VAL A 169 -2.41 4.21 -15.90
N PRO A 170 -2.83 3.77 -14.70
CA PRO A 170 -2.31 4.31 -13.46
C PRO A 170 -0.89 3.79 -13.20
N ALA A 171 -0.05 4.60 -12.56
CA ALA A 171 1.30 4.23 -12.13
C ALA A 171 1.63 4.75 -10.72
N THR A 172 2.77 4.31 -10.19
CA THR A 172 3.36 4.85 -8.95
C THR A 172 4.74 5.43 -9.24
N PHE A 173 4.97 6.67 -8.81
CA PHE A 173 6.23 7.38 -8.97
C PHE A 173 6.95 7.43 -7.61
N PHE A 174 8.13 6.83 -7.50
CA PHE A 174 8.98 6.96 -6.33
C PHE A 174 9.92 8.15 -6.56
N GLU A 175 9.53 9.31 -6.02
CA GLU A 175 10.21 10.56 -6.31
C GLU A 175 11.35 10.84 -5.32
N VAL A 176 12.45 11.39 -5.84
CA VAL A 176 13.60 11.87 -5.07
C VAL A 176 13.31 13.28 -4.55
N GLY A 177 13.42 13.48 -3.24
CA GLY A 177 12.95 14.71 -2.58
C GLY A 177 13.61 15.99 -3.09
N SER A 178 14.90 15.95 -3.43
CA SER A 178 15.60 17.10 -4.01
C SER A 178 15.08 17.49 -5.40
N SER A 179 14.59 16.53 -6.19
CA SER A 179 13.91 16.79 -7.47
C SER A 179 12.51 17.36 -7.26
N VAL A 180 11.78 16.88 -6.25
CA VAL A 180 10.45 17.43 -5.88
C VAL A 180 10.52 18.90 -5.48
N ILE A 181 11.54 19.32 -4.74
CA ILE A 181 11.73 20.75 -4.40
C ILE A 181 11.95 21.60 -5.65
N ARG A 182 12.69 21.09 -6.64
CA ARG A 182 12.95 21.81 -7.90
C ARG A 182 11.70 21.87 -8.78
N TYR A 183 10.90 20.80 -8.82
CA TYR A 183 9.78 20.67 -9.75
C TYR A 183 8.45 20.30 -9.08
N PRO A 184 7.97 21.08 -8.08
CA PRO A 184 6.80 20.71 -7.28
C PRO A 184 5.50 20.69 -8.08
N SER A 185 5.42 21.43 -9.19
CA SER A 185 4.27 21.41 -10.10
C SER A 185 4.10 20.06 -10.81
N ILE A 186 5.19 19.32 -11.02
CA ILE A 186 5.16 18.02 -11.68
C ILE A 186 4.62 16.96 -10.72
N SER A 187 5.08 16.92 -9.46
CA SER A 187 4.49 16.05 -8.43
C SER A 187 2.99 16.32 -8.24
N ARG A 188 2.54 17.58 -8.31
CA ARG A 188 1.10 17.89 -8.34
C ARG A 188 0.40 17.29 -9.56
N MET A 189 1.04 17.34 -10.73
CA MET A 189 0.50 16.77 -11.96
C MET A 189 0.40 15.24 -11.88
N VAL A 190 1.39 14.57 -11.27
CA VAL A 190 1.38 13.12 -11.03
C VAL A 190 0.09 12.72 -10.31
N LEU A 191 -0.22 13.34 -9.16
CA LEU A 191 -1.45 13.06 -8.41
C LEU A 191 -2.71 13.49 -9.15
N LYS A 192 -2.70 14.68 -9.79
CA LYS A 192 -3.85 15.19 -10.56
C LYS A 192 -4.26 14.23 -11.68
N TYR A 193 -3.31 13.49 -12.25
CA TYR A 193 -3.57 12.52 -13.33
C TYR A 193 -3.91 11.11 -12.79
N GLY A 194 -4.19 10.98 -11.49
CA GLY A 194 -4.64 9.73 -10.88
C GLY A 194 -3.52 8.73 -10.57
N ASN A 195 -2.26 9.16 -10.63
CA ASN A 195 -1.11 8.34 -10.24
C ASN A 195 -0.83 8.48 -8.74
N GLN A 196 0.03 7.61 -8.23
CA GLN A 196 0.47 7.61 -6.83
C GLN A 196 1.91 8.12 -6.72
N ILE A 197 2.26 8.69 -5.56
CA ILE A 197 3.64 9.06 -5.24
C ILE A 197 4.13 8.27 -4.02
N GLY A 198 5.31 7.67 -4.15
CA GLY A 198 6.12 7.08 -3.10
C GLY A 198 7.37 7.91 -2.83
N ASN A 199 8.03 7.64 -1.72
CA ASN A 199 9.27 8.31 -1.30
C ASN A 199 10.49 7.50 -1.77
N HIS A 200 11.43 8.15 -2.45
CA HIS A 200 12.67 7.54 -2.94
C HIS A 200 13.93 8.15 -2.34
N SER A 201 13.88 8.55 -1.06
CA SER A 201 14.95 9.29 -0.36
C SER A 201 15.21 10.69 -0.93
N TRP A 202 16.13 11.43 -0.28
CA TRP A 202 16.32 12.85 -0.58
C TRP A 202 17.26 13.09 -1.76
N ASN A 203 18.40 12.39 -1.78
CA ASN A 203 19.42 12.51 -2.81
C ASN A 203 20.00 11.14 -3.21
N HIS A 204 19.17 10.08 -3.13
CA HIS A 204 19.46 8.74 -3.61
C HIS A 204 20.70 8.03 -3.00
N PRO A 205 21.04 8.17 -1.69
CA PRO A 205 22.12 7.38 -1.11
C PRO A 205 21.67 5.94 -0.83
N ASP A 206 22.62 5.00 -0.74
CA ASP A 206 22.34 3.72 -0.11
C ASP A 206 22.02 3.92 1.38
N LEU A 207 20.75 3.78 1.74
CA LEU A 207 20.27 4.00 3.11
C LEU A 207 20.88 3.03 4.13
N THR A 208 21.35 1.85 3.70
CA THR A 208 21.97 0.85 4.59
C THR A 208 23.39 1.24 4.99
N SER A 209 24.08 2.05 4.18
CA SER A 209 25.39 2.62 4.50
C SER A 209 25.33 3.78 5.51
N LEU A 210 24.14 4.37 5.70
CA LEU A 210 23.95 5.52 6.59
C LEU A 210 23.59 5.10 8.01
N SER A 211 23.95 5.94 8.99
CA SER A 211 23.41 5.83 10.34
C SER A 211 21.88 5.96 10.34
N SER A 212 21.20 5.39 11.33
CA SER A 212 19.73 5.43 11.41
C SER A 212 19.16 6.85 11.41
N ALA A 213 19.85 7.80 12.05
CA ALA A 213 19.45 9.20 12.05
C ALA A 213 19.56 9.83 10.64
N LYS A 214 20.66 9.58 9.92
CA LYS A 214 20.86 10.07 8.54
C LYS A 214 19.87 9.44 7.56
N ALA A 215 19.64 8.13 7.66
CA ALA A 215 18.64 7.42 6.83
C ALA A 215 17.21 7.94 7.10
N LEU A 216 16.84 8.15 8.36
CA LEU A 216 15.53 8.70 8.70
C LEU A 216 15.38 10.15 8.20
N HIS A 217 16.45 10.95 8.26
CA HIS A 217 16.46 12.32 7.76
C HIS A 217 16.22 12.39 6.23
N GLN A 218 16.78 11.46 5.47
CA GLN A 218 16.53 11.32 4.02
C GLN A 218 15.04 11.13 3.71
N ILE A 219 14.37 10.26 4.47
CA ILE A 219 12.93 10.00 4.32
C ILE A 219 12.12 11.23 4.75
N ALA A 220 12.47 11.84 5.89
CA ALA A 220 11.76 12.98 6.45
C ALA A 220 11.79 14.23 5.56
N LEU A 221 12.95 14.56 4.98
CA LEU A 221 13.07 15.68 4.04
C LEU A 221 12.22 15.46 2.78
N THR A 222 12.22 14.23 2.28
CA THR A 222 11.46 13.86 1.08
C THR A 222 9.96 13.89 1.32
N ASP A 223 9.50 13.42 2.49
CA ASP A 223 8.10 13.54 2.91
C ASP A 223 7.66 15.00 2.99
N ALA A 224 8.49 15.86 3.58
CA ALA A 224 8.22 17.29 3.69
C ALA A 224 8.12 17.96 2.31
N ALA A 225 9.01 17.62 1.38
CA ALA A 225 8.98 18.15 0.02
C ALA A 225 7.72 17.71 -0.75
N ILE A 226 7.40 16.41 -0.74
CA ILE A 226 6.22 15.88 -1.42
C ILE A 226 4.94 16.45 -0.79
N TYR A 227 4.86 16.50 0.54
CA TYR A 227 3.72 17.08 1.22
C TYR A 227 3.57 18.58 0.91
N LYS A 228 4.67 19.36 0.91
CA LYS A 228 4.60 20.79 0.54
C LYS A 228 4.13 20.97 -0.90
N ALA A 229 4.53 20.07 -1.81
CA ALA A 229 4.13 20.13 -3.20
C ALA A 229 2.65 19.73 -3.39
N THR A 230 2.16 18.73 -2.66
CA THR A 230 0.93 18.00 -3.00
C THR A 230 -0.15 17.94 -1.90
N GLY A 231 0.16 18.35 -0.68
CA GLY A 231 -0.68 18.17 0.51
C GLY A 231 -0.79 16.74 1.02
N THR A 232 -0.03 15.79 0.44
CA THR A 232 -0.12 14.36 0.77
C THR A 232 1.22 13.82 1.26
N ILE A 233 1.21 13.05 2.35
CA ILE A 233 2.38 12.30 2.81
C ILE A 233 2.44 10.97 2.03
N PRO A 234 3.58 10.62 1.40
CA PRO A 234 3.73 9.35 0.68
C PRO A 234 3.42 8.12 1.54
N ALA A 235 2.62 7.20 1.01
CA ALA A 235 2.25 5.98 1.73
C ALA A 235 3.34 4.89 1.67
N TYR A 236 4.28 4.98 0.73
CA TYR A 236 5.26 3.94 0.45
C TYR A 236 6.67 4.50 0.41
N VAL A 237 7.65 3.64 0.69
CA VAL A 237 9.07 3.93 0.47
C VAL A 237 9.63 2.88 -0.47
N ARG A 238 10.44 3.31 -1.44
CA ARG A 238 11.36 2.44 -2.17
C ARG A 238 12.76 2.92 -1.87
N PRO A 239 13.60 2.15 -1.15
CA PRO A 239 14.99 2.51 -0.94
C PRO A 239 15.77 2.49 -2.26
N PRO A 240 16.65 3.48 -2.50
CA PRO A 240 17.63 3.46 -3.59
C PRO A 240 18.33 2.10 -3.73
N TYR A 241 18.54 1.66 -4.97
CA TYR A 241 19.18 0.38 -5.32
C TYR A 241 18.45 -0.88 -4.81
N GLY A 242 17.29 -0.72 -4.16
CA GLY A 242 16.65 -1.79 -3.39
C GLY A 242 17.42 -2.17 -2.12
N SER A 243 18.42 -1.37 -1.71
CA SER A 243 19.24 -1.60 -0.53
C SER A 243 18.42 -1.37 0.74
N VAL A 244 18.05 -2.47 1.40
CA VAL A 244 17.31 -2.43 2.66
C VAL A 244 17.68 -3.63 3.54
N ASN A 245 17.83 -3.37 4.83
CA ASN A 245 18.00 -4.38 5.87
C ASN A 245 16.97 -4.15 7.00
N SER A 246 16.92 -5.06 7.97
CA SER A 246 15.99 -4.98 9.10
C SER A 246 16.06 -3.64 9.84
N ARG A 247 17.26 -3.08 10.01
CA ARG A 247 17.43 -1.75 10.61
C ARG A 247 16.69 -0.69 9.81
N VAL A 248 17.02 -0.51 8.52
CA VAL A 248 16.46 0.55 7.67
C VAL A 248 14.95 0.37 7.46
N GLY A 249 14.51 -0.86 7.17
CA GLY A 249 13.11 -1.16 6.88
C GLY A 249 12.15 -0.94 8.04
N ASN A 250 12.65 -0.92 9.27
CA ASN A 250 11.86 -0.65 10.48
C ASN A 250 11.92 0.82 10.95
N LEU A 251 12.65 1.72 10.27
CA LEU A 251 12.87 3.09 10.78
C LEU A 251 11.66 4.03 10.71
N TYR A 252 10.78 3.86 9.72
CA TYR A 252 9.80 4.90 9.35
C TYR A 252 8.35 4.43 9.30
N ASP A 253 8.05 3.20 9.75
CA ASP A 253 6.70 2.65 9.85
C ASP A 253 5.94 2.63 8.51
N ARG A 254 6.57 2.21 7.39
CA ARG A 254 5.91 2.17 6.07
C ARG A 254 6.17 0.88 5.31
N PRO A 255 5.27 0.50 4.37
CA PRO A 255 5.55 -0.55 3.40
C PRO A 255 6.77 -0.21 2.54
N ILE A 256 7.63 -1.21 2.33
CA ILE A 256 8.75 -1.13 1.38
C ILE A 256 8.31 -1.75 0.07
N VAL A 257 8.25 -0.95 -0.99
CA VAL A 257 7.87 -1.43 -2.31
C VAL A 257 9.14 -1.70 -3.11
N ARG A 258 9.37 -2.96 -3.45
CA ARG A 258 10.42 -3.41 -4.36
C ARG A 258 9.80 -3.73 -5.72
N TRP A 259 10.39 -4.65 -6.46
CA TRP A 259 9.95 -5.08 -7.77
C TRP A 259 10.35 -6.54 -7.98
N ASN A 260 9.68 -7.19 -8.93
CA ASN A 260 10.05 -8.52 -9.43
C ASN A 260 10.28 -8.51 -10.95
N VAL A 261 10.09 -7.36 -11.60
CA VAL A 261 10.47 -7.10 -12.99
C VAL A 261 11.32 -5.84 -13.01
N ASP A 262 12.63 -5.99 -13.22
CA ASP A 262 13.55 -4.90 -13.51
C ASP A 262 13.59 -4.70 -15.03
N SER A 263 13.19 -3.52 -15.52
CA SER A 263 13.22 -3.24 -16.97
C SER A 263 14.64 -3.15 -17.55
N ARG A 264 15.65 -2.97 -16.69
CA ARG A 264 17.05 -2.71 -17.05
C ARG A 264 17.23 -1.49 -17.95
N ASP A 265 16.26 -0.58 -17.93
CA ASP A 265 16.23 0.61 -18.77
C ASP A 265 17.40 1.57 -18.47
N TRP A 266 17.74 1.72 -17.20
CA TRP A 266 18.92 2.43 -16.67
C TRP A 266 20.26 1.86 -17.18
N ALA A 267 20.32 0.56 -17.45
CA ALA A 267 21.52 -0.12 -17.92
C ALA A 267 21.60 -0.17 -19.46
N TYR A 268 20.46 -0.34 -20.13
CA TYR A 268 20.43 -0.50 -21.58
C TYR A 268 20.46 0.81 -22.33
N LEU A 269 19.77 1.84 -21.83
CA LEU A 269 19.53 3.12 -22.54
C LEU A 269 19.08 2.90 -23.99
N ASN A 270 18.26 1.87 -24.23
CA ASN A 270 17.85 1.43 -25.56
C ASN A 270 16.37 1.01 -25.53
N THR A 271 15.54 1.70 -26.31
CA THR A 271 14.08 1.53 -26.30
C THR A 271 13.66 0.12 -26.70
N PRO A 272 14.03 -0.44 -27.88
CA PRO A 272 13.64 -1.80 -28.26
C PRO A 272 14.07 -2.87 -27.24
N LYS A 273 15.31 -2.77 -26.73
CA LYS A 273 15.86 -3.73 -25.76
C LYS A 273 15.10 -3.70 -24.43
N THR A 274 14.77 -2.50 -23.95
CA THR A 274 13.94 -2.30 -22.74
C THR A 274 12.55 -2.92 -22.93
N VAL A 275 11.91 -2.66 -24.08
CA VAL A 275 10.60 -3.25 -24.39
C VAL A 275 10.69 -4.78 -24.40
N GLN A 276 11.66 -5.35 -25.12
CA GLN A 276 11.83 -6.79 -25.21
C GLN A 276 12.03 -7.42 -23.82
N HIS A 277 12.89 -6.81 -23.00
CA HIS A 277 13.18 -7.32 -21.66
C HIS A 277 11.94 -7.31 -20.77
N VAL A 278 11.23 -6.19 -20.67
CA VAL A 278 10.00 -6.08 -19.87
C VAL A 278 8.95 -7.09 -20.33
N LEU A 279 8.76 -7.25 -21.64
CA LEU A 279 7.80 -8.20 -22.17
C LEU A 279 8.20 -9.66 -21.93
N ALA A 280 9.48 -9.97 -21.84
CA ALA A 280 9.95 -11.33 -21.56
C ALA A 280 9.82 -11.71 -20.08
N THR A 281 9.96 -10.75 -19.17
CA THR A 281 10.01 -11.01 -17.72
C THR A 281 8.69 -10.71 -16.99
N THR A 282 7.75 -9.99 -17.62
CA THR A 282 6.45 -9.69 -17.01
C THR A 282 5.55 -10.91 -16.87
N HIS A 283 5.05 -11.13 -15.66
CA HIS A 283 4.09 -12.18 -15.32
C HIS A 283 2.90 -11.61 -14.52
N PRO A 284 1.82 -12.38 -14.28
CA PRO A 284 0.70 -11.92 -13.46
C PRO A 284 1.18 -11.53 -12.06
N GLY A 285 0.78 -10.34 -11.61
CA GLY A 285 1.16 -9.82 -10.30
C GLY A 285 2.44 -8.99 -10.27
N SER A 286 3.10 -8.75 -11.41
CA SER A 286 4.38 -8.03 -11.40
C SER A 286 4.28 -6.57 -10.96
N ILE A 287 5.29 -6.13 -10.22
CA ILE A 287 5.65 -4.71 -10.05
C ILE A 287 6.85 -4.46 -10.98
N ILE A 288 6.65 -3.60 -11.98
CA ILE A 288 7.63 -3.28 -13.01
C ILE A 288 8.39 -2.02 -12.59
N LEU A 289 9.71 -2.15 -12.41
CA LEU A 289 10.64 -1.03 -12.18
C LEU A 289 11.08 -0.42 -13.52
N MET A 290 10.90 0.90 -13.65
CA MET A 290 11.44 1.74 -14.71
C MET A 290 11.91 3.07 -14.11
N HIS A 291 12.54 3.92 -14.92
CA HIS A 291 13.02 5.25 -14.51
C HIS A 291 12.47 6.32 -15.48
N ASP A 292 11.86 7.37 -14.96
CA ASP A 292 11.26 8.45 -15.77
C ASP A 292 12.23 9.61 -16.08
N ILE A 293 13.53 9.36 -15.87
CA ILE A 293 14.63 10.31 -16.12
C ILE A 293 15.43 10.00 -17.40
N HIS A 294 15.06 8.95 -18.14
CA HIS A 294 15.72 8.57 -19.40
C HIS A 294 14.77 8.67 -20.60
N PRO A 295 15.16 9.35 -21.70
CA PRO A 295 14.31 9.48 -22.89
C PRO A 295 13.89 8.13 -23.50
N THR A 296 14.81 7.15 -23.46
CA THR A 296 14.60 5.79 -23.99
C THR A 296 13.63 4.99 -23.13
N SER A 297 13.68 5.12 -21.80
CA SER A 297 12.68 4.57 -20.89
C SER A 297 11.28 5.10 -21.19
N VAL A 298 11.12 6.43 -21.28
CA VAL A 298 9.82 7.05 -21.57
C VAL A 298 9.31 6.64 -22.96
N ALA A 299 10.19 6.51 -23.95
CA ALA A 299 9.85 6.05 -25.29
C ALA A 299 9.40 4.56 -25.34
N ALA A 300 9.84 3.72 -24.39
CA ALA A 300 9.46 2.31 -24.33
C ALA A 300 8.02 2.08 -23.83
N VAL A 301 7.52 2.97 -22.96
CA VAL A 301 6.25 2.83 -22.25
C VAL A 301 5.04 2.58 -23.18
N PRO A 302 4.82 3.32 -24.29
CA PRO A 302 3.69 3.06 -25.18
C PRO A 302 3.66 1.62 -25.72
N GLN A 303 4.81 1.09 -26.14
CA GLN A 303 4.86 -0.27 -26.71
C GLN A 303 4.70 -1.34 -25.63
N ILE A 304 5.25 -1.14 -24.43
CA ILE A 304 5.04 -2.02 -23.27
C ILE A 304 3.54 -2.10 -22.95
N ILE A 305 2.87 -0.95 -22.82
CA ILE A 305 1.44 -0.89 -22.49
C ILE A 305 0.60 -1.62 -23.54
N ARG A 306 0.76 -1.29 -24.83
CA ARG A 306 -0.01 -1.93 -25.90
C ARG A 306 0.19 -3.45 -25.93
N SER A 307 1.44 -3.89 -25.78
CA SER A 307 1.79 -5.31 -25.86
C SER A 307 1.26 -6.09 -24.66
N LEU A 308 1.38 -5.57 -23.45
CA LEU A 308 0.83 -6.21 -22.24
C LEU A 308 -0.69 -6.23 -22.26
N LYS A 309 -1.35 -5.14 -22.68
CA LYS A 309 -2.82 -5.14 -22.88
C LYS A 309 -3.26 -6.20 -23.89
N LYS A 310 -2.56 -6.33 -25.04
CA LYS A 310 -2.82 -7.38 -26.03
C LYS A 310 -2.66 -8.80 -25.45
N ARG A 311 -1.80 -8.98 -24.45
CA ARG A 311 -1.61 -10.25 -23.71
C ARG A 311 -2.63 -10.46 -22.58
N GLY A 312 -3.61 -9.57 -22.44
CA GLY A 312 -4.69 -9.64 -21.46
C GLY A 312 -4.35 -9.03 -20.09
N TYR A 313 -3.28 -8.24 -19.96
CA TYR A 313 -2.95 -7.58 -18.70
C TYR A 313 -3.77 -6.31 -18.48
N THR A 314 -4.19 -6.13 -17.23
CA THR A 314 -4.72 -4.85 -16.74
C THR A 314 -3.67 -4.14 -15.88
N PHE A 315 -3.45 -2.86 -16.13
CA PHE A 315 -2.57 -2.04 -15.30
C PHE A 315 -3.34 -1.47 -14.11
N VAL A 316 -2.79 -1.59 -12.92
CA VAL A 316 -3.46 -1.21 -11.68
C VAL A 316 -2.49 -0.53 -10.71
N THR A 317 -3.04 0.21 -9.74
CA THR A 317 -2.27 0.78 -8.62
C THR A 317 -1.75 -0.30 -7.68
N LEU A 318 -0.74 0.02 -6.86
CA LEU A 318 -0.17 -0.93 -5.89
C LEU A 318 -1.21 -1.52 -4.91
N PRO A 319 -2.13 -0.75 -4.29
CA PRO A 319 -3.20 -1.32 -3.46
C PRO A 319 -4.07 -2.34 -4.19
N THR A 320 -4.42 -2.04 -5.44
CA THR A 320 -5.26 -2.91 -6.28
C THR A 320 -4.51 -4.17 -6.69
N LEU A 321 -3.21 -4.05 -6.99
CA LEU A 321 -2.33 -5.17 -7.29
C LEU A 321 -2.26 -6.14 -6.11
N MET A 322 -2.02 -5.62 -4.90
CA MET A 322 -1.83 -6.41 -3.68
C MET A 322 -3.11 -7.10 -3.21
N GLN A 323 -4.28 -6.55 -3.51
CA GLN A 323 -5.58 -7.06 -3.07
C GLN A 323 -5.69 -7.22 -1.53
N LYS A 324 -4.85 -6.49 -0.79
CA LYS A 324 -4.80 -6.44 0.67
C LYS A 324 -4.12 -5.14 1.11
N PRO A 325 -4.32 -4.68 2.36
CA PRO A 325 -3.57 -3.56 2.89
C PRO A 325 -2.07 -3.83 2.86
N LEU A 326 -1.30 -2.86 2.37
CA LEU A 326 0.15 -2.88 2.52
C LEU A 326 0.47 -2.42 3.95
N LEU A 327 0.96 -3.35 4.77
CA LEU A 327 1.37 -3.12 6.14
C LEU A 327 2.80 -2.60 6.24
N ALA A 328 3.06 -1.83 7.29
CA ALA A 328 4.34 -1.23 7.59
C ALA A 328 5.42 -2.29 7.85
N ASN A 329 6.66 -1.98 7.49
CA ASN A 329 7.85 -2.79 7.78
C ASN A 329 7.82 -4.18 7.11
N LEU A 330 7.05 -4.33 6.04
CA LEU A 330 7.11 -5.46 5.13
C LEU A 330 7.65 -5.00 3.78
N GLN A 331 8.31 -5.91 3.08
CA GLN A 331 8.77 -5.74 1.70
C GLN A 331 7.76 -6.36 0.73
N TYR A 332 7.45 -5.68 -0.37
CA TYR A 332 6.51 -6.13 -1.40
C TYR A 332 7.21 -6.18 -2.75
N PHE A 333 7.27 -7.36 -3.38
CA PHE A 333 7.95 -7.58 -4.67
C PHE A 333 6.94 -7.76 -5.81
N GLY A 334 5.77 -8.29 -5.50
CA GLY A 334 4.67 -8.55 -6.44
C GLY A 334 3.42 -9.03 -5.72
N ARG A 335 2.33 -9.27 -6.45
CA ARG A 335 1.09 -9.83 -5.86
C ARG A 335 1.39 -11.17 -5.18
N GLY A 336 1.11 -11.24 -3.88
CA GLY A 336 1.33 -12.45 -3.09
C GLY A 336 2.78 -12.68 -2.65
N ASP A 337 3.72 -11.84 -3.11
CA ASP A 337 5.13 -11.90 -2.75
C ASP A 337 5.48 -10.71 -1.84
N PHE A 338 5.41 -10.97 -0.53
CA PHE A 338 5.80 -10.04 0.50
C PHE A 338 6.39 -10.77 1.71
N ARG A 339 7.33 -10.13 2.40
CA ARG A 339 8.05 -10.73 3.52
C ARG A 339 8.54 -9.68 4.52
N GLY A 340 8.82 -10.14 5.73
CA GLY A 340 9.51 -9.35 6.76
C GLY A 340 10.98 -9.10 6.39
N PHE A 341 11.72 -8.58 7.36
CA PHE A 341 13.17 -8.39 7.27
C PHE A 341 13.94 -9.47 7.98
#